data_AF-A0A4P9JDG9-F1
#
_entry.id   AF-A0A4P9JDG9-F1
#
_cell.length_a   1.000
_cell.length_b   1.000
_cell.length_c   1.000
_cell.angle_alpha   90.00
_cell.angle_beta   90.00
_cell.angle_gamma   90.00
#
_symmetry.space_group_name_H-M   'P 1'
#
loop_
_entity.id
_entity.type
_entity.pdbx_description
1 polymer ?
#
loop_
_entity_poly.entity_id
_entity_poly.type
_entity_poly.pdbx_seq_one_letter_code
_entity_poly.pdbx_strand_id
1 'polypeptide(L)' 'MPPSGPVPPDLERVLRWEDSGGGWRVARIGGGSLTLSLVTCDGGEEMGVLTSTDPSLIAHVAGRSRHP' A
#
# COMPACT_ATOMS: atom_id res chain seq x y z
N MET A 1 1.40 15.90 17.56
CA MET A 1 0.14 15.14 17.66
C MET A 1 -0.13 14.54 16.30
N PRO A 2 -0.21 13.21 16.14
CA PRO A 2 -0.65 12.62 14.89
C PRO A 2 -2.16 12.85 14.68
N PRO A 3 -2.65 12.97 13.44
CA PRO A 3 -4.07 13.14 13.15
C PRO A 3 -4.81 11.80 13.34
N SER A 4 -5.35 11.52 14.52
CA SER A 4 -6.00 10.24 14.83
C SER A 4 -7.47 10.21 14.40
N GLY A 5 -7.72 10.14 13.09
CA GLY A 5 -8.77 9.24 12.62
C GLY A 5 -8.26 7.80 12.73
N PRO A 6 -9.11 6.78 12.93
CA PRO A 6 -8.64 5.40 12.84
C PRO A 6 -8.08 5.18 11.44
N VAL A 7 -6.78 4.91 11.34
CA VAL A 7 -6.20 4.44 10.09
C VAL A 7 -6.84 3.10 9.76
N PRO A 8 -7.35 2.91 8.54
CA PRO A 8 -7.90 1.62 8.17
C PRO A 8 -6.80 0.55 8.26
N PRO A 9 -7.16 -0.68 8.67
CA PRO A 9 -6.18 -1.73 8.96
C PRO A 9 -5.30 -2.08 7.75
N ASP A 10 -5.81 -1.92 6.53
CA ASP A 10 -5.03 -2.16 5.30
C ASP A 10 -3.98 -1.07 5.05
N LEU A 11 -4.30 0.20 5.31
CA LEU A 11 -3.34 1.29 5.18
C LEU A 11 -2.22 1.14 6.21
N GLU A 12 -2.55 0.80 7.45
CA GLU A 12 -1.56 0.56 8.51
C GLU A 12 -0.59 -0.58 8.14
N ARG A 13 -1.11 -1.67 7.56
CA ARG A 13 -0.26 -2.79 7.09
C ARG A 13 0.76 -2.35 6.05
N VAL A 14 0.35 -1.51 5.10
CA VAL A 14 1.25 -0.98 4.06
C VAL A 14 2.28 -0.04 4.67
N LEU A 15 1.87 0.89 5.55
CA LEU A 15 2.78 1.80 6.24
C LEU A 15 3.82 1.05 7.08
N ARG A 16 3.39 0.02 7.82
CA ARG A 16 4.30 -0.83 8.59
C ARG A 16 5.27 -1.60 7.69
N TRP A 17 4.79 -2.10 6.55
CA TRP A 17 5.65 -2.81 5.59
C TRP A 17 6.78 -1.91 5.09
N GLU A 18 6.45 -0.66 4.76
CA GLU A 18 7.44 0.34 4.37
C GLU A 18 8.39 0.73 5.49
N ASP A 19 7.88 0.91 6.71
CA ASP A 19 8.69 1.19 7.90
C ASP A 19 9.71 0.07 8.17
N SER A 20 9.33 -1.17 7.84
CA SER A 20 10.22 -2.34 7.89
C SER A 20 11.25 -2.38 6.74
N GLY A 21 11.23 -1.40 5.83
CA GLY A 21 12.07 -1.35 4.64
C GLY A 21 11.53 -2.15 3.46
N GLY A 22 10.32 -2.71 3.55
CA GLY A 22 9.68 -3.43 2.46
C GLY A 22 9.07 -2.49 1.42
N GLY A 23 9.30 -2.75 0.14
CA GLY A 23 8.65 -2.01 -0.94
C GLY A 23 7.25 -2.57 -1.23
N TRP A 24 6.42 -1.81 -1.92
CA TRP A 24 5.19 -2.33 -2.51
C TRP A 24 5.01 -1.79 -3.92
N ARG A 25 4.28 -2.54 -4.74
CA ARG A 25 3.96 -2.19 -6.13
C ARG A 25 2.48 -2.41 -6.41
N VAL A 26 1.91 -1.60 -7.28
CA VAL A 26 0.52 -1.77 -7.71
C VAL A 26 0.44 -2.90 -8.72
N ALA A 27 -0.20 -4.01 -8.33
CA ALA A 27 -0.43 -5.14 -9.23
C ALA A 27 -1.70 -4.94 -10.05
N ARG A 28 -2.78 -4.45 -9.41
CA ARG A 28 -4.05 -4.18 -10.07
C ARG A 28 -4.80 -3.07 -9.34
N ILE A 29 -5.42 -2.18 -10.10
CA ILE A 29 -6.36 -1.18 -9.58
C ILE A 29 -7.58 -1.16 -10.50
N GLY A 30 -8.78 -1.29 -9.94
CA GLY A 30 -10.01 -1.29 -10.74
C GLY A 30 -11.25 -1.68 -9.94
N GLY A 31 -12.41 -1.11 -10.32
CA GLY A 31 -13.70 -1.44 -9.72
C GLY A 31 -13.84 -1.09 -8.23
N GLY A 32 -13.02 -0.15 -7.73
CA GLY A 32 -12.98 0.18 -6.29
C GLY A 32 -12.09 -0.75 -5.46
N SER A 33 -11.42 -1.70 -6.09
CA SER A 33 -10.45 -2.60 -5.45
C SER A 33 -9.04 -2.26 -5.90
N LEU A 34 -8.11 -2.39 -4.96
CA LEU A 34 -6.68 -2.20 -5.15
C LEU A 34 -5.94 -3.45 -4.67
N THR A 35 -5.06 -3.94 -5.51
CA THR A 35 -4.17 -5.07 -5.22
C THR A 35 -2.73 -4.57 -5.29
N LEU A 36 -2.05 -4.68 -4.16
CA LEU A 36 -0.64 -4.35 -3.99
C LEU A 36 0.16 -5.63 -3.84
N SER A 37 1.27 -5.73 -4.56
CA SER A 37 2.30 -6.72 -4.33
C SER A 37 3.30 -6.14 -3.34
N LEU A 38 3.40 -6.75 -2.17
CA LEU A 38 4.42 -6.48 -1.16
C LEU A 38 5.72 -7.14 -1.64
N VAL A 39 6.74 -6.33 -1.89
CA VAL A 39 8.05 -6.80 -2.32
C VAL A 39 9.06 -6.68 -1.18
N THR A 40 10.08 -7.53 -1.20
CA THR A 40 11.21 -7.42 -0.27
C THR A 40 11.90 -6.06 -0.35
N CYS A 41 12.74 -5.75 0.64
CA CYS A 41 13.58 -4.55 0.66
C CYS A 41 14.47 -4.43 -0.60
N ASP A 42 14.88 -5.56 -1.18
CA ASP A 42 15.67 -5.60 -2.42
C ASP A 42 14.81 -5.30 -3.68
N GLY A 43 13.48 -5.25 -3.53
CA GLY A 43 12.54 -4.89 -4.61
C GLY A 43 12.41 -5.93 -5.73
N GLY A 44 13.07 -7.08 -5.58
CA GLY A 44 13.12 -8.16 -6.57
C GLY A 44 12.07 -9.25 -6.40
N GLU A 45 11.64 -9.54 -5.17
CA GLU A 45 10.79 -10.72 -4.88
C GLU A 45 9.47 -10.32 -4.21
N GLU A 46 8.35 -10.85 -4.73
CA GLU A 46 7.03 -10.68 -4.14
C GLU A 46 6.89 -11.58 -2.90
N MET A 47 6.78 -10.97 -1.73
CA MET A 47 6.57 -11.67 -0.46
C MET A 47 5.09 -11.90 -0.16
N GLY A 48 4.21 -11.13 -0.79
CA GLY A 48 2.78 -11.30 -0.60
C GLY A 48 1.96 -10.30 -1.40
N VAL A 49 0.65 -10.57 -1.44
CA VAL A 49 -0.31 -9.72 -2.11
C VAL A 49 -1.32 -9.22 -1.09
N LEU A 50 -1.52 -7.91 -1.06
CA LEU A 50 -2.53 -7.24 -0.26
C LEU A 50 -3.62 -6.72 -1.19
N THR A 51 -4.82 -7.28 -1.09
CA THR A 51 -6.00 -6.72 -1.78
C THR A 51 -6.84 -5.97 -0.77
N SER A 52 -7.16 -4.72 -1.06
CA SER A 52 -8.03 -3.89 -0.25
C SER A 52 -8.93 -3.04 -1.13
N THR A 53 -10.14 -2.78 -0.64
CA THR A 53 -11.11 -1.86 -1.24
C THR A 53 -11.17 -0.55 -0.47
N ASP A 54 -10.22 -0.30 0.42
CA ASP A 54 -10.22 0.88 1.27
C ASP A 54 -9.86 2.15 0.46
N PRO A 55 -10.73 3.17 0.46
CA PRO A 55 -10.49 4.40 -0.29
C PRO A 55 -9.27 5.18 0.20
N SER A 56 -8.88 5.05 1.48
CA SER A 56 -7.70 5.72 2.04
C SER A 56 -6.42 5.09 1.51
N LEU A 57 -6.37 3.76 1.41
CA LEU A 57 -5.25 3.06 0.78
C LEU A 57 -5.15 3.42 -0.71
N ILE A 58 -6.28 3.46 -1.42
CA ILE A 58 -6.33 3.87 -2.82
C ILE A 58 -5.78 5.29 -3.00
N ALA A 59 -6.18 6.24 -2.15
CA ALA A 59 -5.69 7.62 -2.20
C ALA A 59 -4.18 7.73 -1.90
N HIS A 60 -3.68 6.98 -0.91
CA HIS A 60 -2.25 6.91 -0.58
C HIS A 60 -1.41 6.43 -1.77
N VAL A 61 -1.86 5.36 -2.41
CA VAL A 61 -1.19 4.76 -3.57
C VAL A 61 -1.26 5.65 -4.81
N ALA A 62 -2.42 6.27 -5.05
CA ALA A 62 -2.60 7.23 -6.14
C ALA A 62 -1.71 8.48 -5.99
N GLY A 63 -1.45 8.93 -4.75
CA GLY A 63 -0.53 10.03 -4.47
C GLY A 63 0.93 9.73 -4.84
N ARG A 64 1.36 8.47 -4.67
CA ARG A 64 2.76 8.06 -4.93
C ARG A 64 3.05 7.60 -6.35
N SER A 65 2.08 6.95 -7.00
CA SER A 65 2.21 6.55 -8.41
C SER A 65 2.24 7.73 -9.38
N ARG A 66 1.88 8.93 -8.91
CA ARG A 66 1.95 10.19 -9.67
C ARG A 66 3.33 10.86 -9.73
N HIS A 67 4.39 10.20 -9.30
CA HIS A 67 5.75 10.74 -9.48
C HIS A 67 6.24 10.48 -10.91
N PRO A 68 6.52 11.52 -11.73
CA PRO A 68 7.05 11.38 -13.09
C PRO A 68 8.51 10.93 -13.12
#